data_AF-A0A394DGB5-F1
#
_entry.id   AF-A0A394DGB5-F1
#
_cell.length_a   1.000
_cell.length_b   1.000
_cell.length_c   1.000
_cell.angle_alpha   90.00
_cell.angle_beta   90.00
_cell.angle_gamma   90.00
#
_symmetry.space_group_name_H-M   'P 1'
#
loop_
_entity.id
_entity.type
_entity.pdbx_description
1 polymer ?
#
loop_
_entity_poly.entity_id
_entity_poly.type
_entity_poly.pdbx_seq_one_letter_code
_entity_poly.pdbx_strand_id
1 'polypeptide(L)'
;MGLFSNPKQSPRSPSYLFPSVIALCLLSLTVLLLYKVDDVVSRTGTVVGHNLEPTPWHVFPQKTFDDEPPQRRAVKIIQCSYLTCRYAAEDITISDSTFEKQPSSDCPDFFRAIRRDLEPWVSTRISKKHIEEAQNYAAFRVVIVGGKMYVDYYYACVQSRAMFTIWSFLQLLRKFPGLVPDVDLMFDCMDKPTINRTEHQSMPLPLFRYCTTKEHFDIPFPDWSFWGWPEINIRTWQEEFLDIKKGSRAVSWKDKVPLAYWKGNPDVASPVRLELLNCNDSGQWGAQIMRQDWGEAARSGFKLSKLSDQCNHRYKIYAEGYAWSVSLKYILACGSVTLIISPQYEDFFSRGLITQQNYWLVDPLELCPSIKSAVDWGNQHPIEVISYAFS
;
A
#
# COMPACT_ATOMS: atom_id res chain seq x y z
N MET A 1 79.64 9.18 -66.23
CA MET A 1 79.10 9.94 -65.09
C MET A 1 77.63 10.27 -65.39
N GLY A 2 76.72 9.93 -64.46
CA GLY A 2 75.27 10.21 -64.54
C GLY A 2 74.49 9.19 -65.39
N LEU A 3 73.32 8.67 -65.02
CA LEU A 3 72.29 9.14 -64.10
C LEU A 3 71.49 7.96 -63.51
N PHE A 4 71.13 8.11 -62.24
CA PHE A 4 70.27 7.23 -61.45
C PHE A 4 68.85 7.14 -62.02
N SER A 5 68.29 5.93 -62.07
CA SER A 5 66.85 5.68 -62.17
C SER A 5 66.39 5.04 -60.87
N ASN A 6 65.75 5.83 -60.00
CA ASN A 6 65.20 5.36 -58.73
C ASN A 6 63.69 5.09 -58.92
N PRO A 7 63.16 3.89 -58.61
CA PRO A 7 61.73 3.63 -58.77
C PRO A 7 60.94 4.37 -57.69
N LYS A 8 59.93 5.14 -58.11
CA LYS A 8 58.95 5.77 -57.20
C LYS A 8 58.20 4.68 -56.43
N GLN A 9 58.56 4.45 -55.16
CA GLN A 9 57.69 3.79 -54.20
C GLN A 9 56.60 4.79 -53.78
N SER A 10 55.38 4.58 -54.26
CA SER A 10 54.19 5.21 -53.69
C SER A 10 54.00 4.68 -52.25
N PRO A 11 53.86 5.54 -51.23
CA PRO A 11 53.58 5.06 -49.88
C PRO A 11 52.21 4.36 -49.87
N ARG A 12 52.21 3.05 -49.58
CA ARG A 12 50.96 2.33 -49.27
C ARG A 12 50.44 2.88 -47.95
N SER A 13 49.47 3.78 -48.01
CA SER A 13 48.67 4.16 -46.85
C SER A 13 48.05 2.87 -46.26
N PRO A 14 48.13 2.62 -44.94
CA PRO A 14 47.57 1.40 -44.37
C PRO A 14 46.04 1.43 -44.56
N SER A 15 45.52 0.50 -45.37
CA SER A 15 44.09 0.37 -45.68
C SER A 15 43.21 0.07 -44.46
N TYR A 16 43.83 -0.26 -43.31
CA TYR A 16 43.18 -0.61 -42.07
C TYR A 16 42.88 0.59 -41.16
N LEU A 17 43.51 1.75 -41.38
CA LEU A 17 43.31 2.92 -40.51
C LEU A 17 41.88 3.46 -40.61
N PHE A 18 41.34 3.59 -41.83
CA PHE A 18 40.00 4.13 -42.03
C PHE A 18 38.90 3.20 -41.48
N PRO A 19 38.91 1.87 -41.72
CA PRO A 19 38.02 0.93 -41.04
C PRO A 19 38.16 0.92 -39.52
N SER A 20 39.38 1.05 -38.99
CA SER A 20 39.64 1.05 -37.53
C SER A 20 39.10 2.31 -36.87
N VAL A 21 39.25 3.48 -37.53
CA VAL A 21 38.65 4.74 -37.06
C VAL A 21 37.14 4.65 -37.06
N ILE A 22 36.53 4.11 -38.12
CA ILE A 22 35.07 3.90 -38.17
C ILE A 22 34.62 2.95 -37.05
N ALA A 23 35.32 1.84 -36.84
CA ALA A 23 35.00 0.89 -35.77
C ALA A 23 35.10 1.53 -34.38
N LEU A 24 36.15 2.32 -34.12
CA LEU A 24 36.31 3.08 -32.87
C LEU A 24 35.22 4.14 -32.69
N CYS A 25 34.84 4.86 -33.75
CA CYS A 25 33.73 5.81 -33.70
C CYS A 25 32.40 5.12 -33.38
N LEU A 26 32.11 3.97 -34.01
CA LEU A 26 30.91 3.19 -33.74
C LEU A 26 30.90 2.64 -32.31
N LEU A 27 32.04 2.13 -31.82
CA LEU A 27 32.21 1.70 -30.42
C LEU A 27 31.99 2.85 -29.44
N SER A 28 32.61 4.00 -29.68
CA SER A 28 32.47 5.19 -28.83
C SER A 28 31.02 5.69 -28.80
N LEU A 29 30.35 5.75 -29.96
CA LEU A 29 28.94 6.13 -30.04
C LEU A 29 28.04 5.12 -29.31
N THR A 30 28.33 3.83 -29.42
CA THR A 30 27.58 2.78 -28.71
C THR A 30 27.75 2.90 -27.20
N VAL A 31 28.97 3.13 -26.71
CA VAL A 31 29.23 3.35 -25.28
C VAL A 31 28.52 4.60 -24.78
N LEU A 32 28.55 5.70 -25.54
CA LEU A 32 27.84 6.93 -25.19
C LEU A 32 26.32 6.69 -25.12
N LEU A 33 25.77 5.95 -26.08
CA LEU A 33 24.35 5.58 -26.10
C LEU A 33 23.97 4.72 -24.90
N LEU A 34 24.76 3.70 -24.56
CA LEU A 34 24.52 2.86 -23.39
C LEU A 34 24.58 3.67 -22.09
N TYR A 35 25.58 4.53 -21.94
CA TYR A 35 25.69 5.42 -20.78
C TYR A 35 24.47 6.36 -20.66
N LYS A 36 24.03 6.94 -21.79
CA LYS A 36 22.84 7.79 -21.82
C LYS A 36 21.56 7.02 -21.51
N VAL A 37 21.43 5.79 -21.99
CA VAL A 37 20.30 4.91 -21.64
C VAL A 37 20.28 4.63 -20.15
N ASP A 38 21.41 4.27 -19.55
CA ASP A 38 21.51 4.01 -18.11
C ASP A 38 21.22 5.27 -17.27
N ASP A 39 21.71 6.44 -17.70
CA ASP A 39 21.40 7.74 -17.06
C ASP A 39 19.90 8.07 -17.12
N VAL A 40 19.25 7.85 -18.27
CA VAL A 40 17.80 8.05 -18.39
C VAL A 40 17.05 7.06 -17.50
N VAL A 41 17.39 5.78 -17.57
CA VAL A 41 16.73 4.71 -16.81
C VAL A 41 16.85 4.92 -15.31
N SER A 42 18.04 5.29 -14.81
CA SER A 42 18.25 5.56 -13.39
C SER A 42 17.39 6.72 -12.88
N ARG A 43 17.17 7.76 -13.68
CA ARG A 43 16.35 8.93 -13.32
C ARG A 43 14.85 8.74 -13.58
N THR A 44 14.45 7.71 -14.31
CA THR A 44 13.04 7.50 -14.69
C THR A 44 12.28 6.85 -13.54
N GLY A 45 11.64 7.65 -12.68
CA GLY A 45 10.81 7.12 -11.59
C GLY A 45 9.76 6.14 -12.12
N THR A 46 9.71 4.94 -11.53
CA THR A 46 8.74 3.91 -11.91
C THR A 46 7.78 3.59 -10.78
N VAL A 47 6.58 3.15 -11.12
CA VAL A 47 5.56 2.69 -10.15
C VAL A 47 6.03 1.49 -9.31
N VAL A 48 7.05 0.76 -9.78
CA VAL A 48 7.70 -0.34 -9.05
C VAL A 48 8.70 0.18 -8.02
N GLY A 49 9.15 1.44 -8.15
CA GLY A 49 10.08 2.10 -7.23
C GLY A 49 11.50 1.51 -7.21
N HIS A 50 11.86 0.65 -8.17
CA HIS A 50 13.11 -0.10 -8.14
C HIS A 50 14.38 0.73 -8.33
N ASN A 51 14.24 1.94 -8.86
CA ASN A 51 15.31 2.89 -9.13
C ASN A 51 15.19 4.14 -8.23
N LEU A 52 14.40 4.03 -7.16
CA LEU A 52 14.22 5.08 -6.17
C LEU A 52 14.84 4.63 -4.86
N GLU A 53 15.39 5.59 -4.12
CA GLU A 53 15.87 5.34 -2.76
C GLU A 53 14.69 5.13 -1.80
N PRO A 54 14.83 4.30 -0.76
CA PRO A 54 13.87 4.23 0.33
C PRO A 54 13.60 5.61 0.95
N THR A 55 12.42 5.80 1.55
CA THR A 55 12.13 7.01 2.31
C THR A 55 13.16 7.21 3.45
N PRO A 56 13.64 8.43 3.69
CA PRO A 56 14.62 8.70 4.76
C PRO A 56 14.15 8.33 6.17
N TRP A 57 12.83 8.40 6.42
CA TRP A 57 12.21 8.12 7.71
C TRP A 57 11.83 6.65 7.92
N HIS A 58 11.87 5.81 6.87
CA HIS A 58 11.61 4.38 6.98
C HIS A 58 12.49 3.60 6.00
N VAL A 59 13.63 3.11 6.50
CA VAL A 59 14.61 2.39 5.68
C VAL A 59 14.21 0.93 5.56
N PHE A 60 14.24 0.41 4.33
CA PHE A 60 14.00 -1.00 4.04
C PHE A 60 14.94 -1.47 2.91
N PRO A 61 15.19 -2.79 2.80
CA PRO A 61 16.03 -3.32 1.74
C PRO A 61 15.45 -2.99 0.36
N GLN A 62 16.30 -2.46 -0.54
CA GLN A 62 15.91 -2.23 -1.92
C GLN A 62 15.55 -3.56 -2.61
N LYS A 63 14.60 -3.50 -3.54
CA LYS A 63 14.21 -4.66 -4.34
C LYS A 63 15.31 -4.97 -5.35
N THR A 64 15.96 -6.13 -5.22
CA THR A 64 16.89 -6.64 -6.22
C THR A 64 16.12 -7.33 -7.36
N PHE A 65 16.65 -7.22 -8.57
CA PHE A 65 16.11 -7.88 -9.77
C PHE A 65 17.18 -8.84 -10.28
N ASP A 66 17.43 -9.89 -9.50
CA ASP A 66 18.50 -10.85 -9.80
C ASP A 66 18.16 -11.74 -11.01
N ASP A 67 16.89 -11.77 -11.40
CA ASP A 67 16.37 -12.64 -12.46
C ASP A 67 16.35 -12.00 -13.87
N GLU A 68 16.69 -10.71 -14.03
CA GLU A 68 16.60 -10.02 -15.32
C GLU A 68 17.87 -9.22 -15.70
N PRO A 69 18.42 -9.40 -16.92
CA PRO A 69 19.57 -8.60 -17.37
C PRO A 69 19.27 -7.10 -17.38
N PRO A 70 20.23 -6.23 -16.99
CA PRO A 70 20.04 -4.77 -16.93
C PRO A 70 19.51 -4.15 -18.22
N GLN A 71 19.97 -4.64 -19.38
CA GLN A 71 19.57 -4.14 -20.70
C GLN A 71 18.08 -4.40 -20.97
N ARG A 72 17.58 -5.57 -20.58
CA ARG A 72 16.16 -5.93 -20.77
C ARG A 72 15.26 -5.07 -19.89
N ARG A 73 15.71 -4.78 -18.67
CA ARG A 73 15.05 -3.84 -17.76
C ARG A 73 15.03 -2.42 -18.33
N ALA A 74 16.17 -1.94 -18.85
CA ALA A 74 16.26 -0.63 -19.50
C ALA A 74 15.27 -0.50 -20.66
N VAL A 75 15.21 -1.51 -21.54
CA VAL A 75 14.23 -1.56 -22.64
C VAL A 75 12.80 -1.51 -22.12
N LYS A 76 12.46 -2.30 -21.09
CA LYS A 76 11.12 -2.27 -20.48
C LYS A 76 10.77 -0.90 -19.92
N ILE A 77 11.68 -0.24 -19.22
CA ILE A 77 11.43 1.09 -18.63
C ILE A 77 11.21 2.11 -19.73
N ILE A 78 12.05 2.11 -20.76
CA ILE A 78 11.88 3.01 -21.90
C ILE A 78 10.54 2.75 -22.60
N GLN A 79 10.23 1.48 -22.84
CA GLN A 79 9.00 1.08 -23.50
C GLN A 79 7.76 1.48 -22.69
N CYS A 80 7.73 1.18 -21.39
CA CYS A 80 6.59 1.46 -20.51
C CYS A 80 6.43 2.95 -20.17
N SER A 81 7.53 3.71 -20.09
CA SER A 81 7.48 5.11 -19.62
C SER A 81 7.36 6.10 -20.78
N TYR A 82 7.93 5.78 -21.95
CA TYR A 82 8.03 6.73 -23.06
C TYR A 82 7.38 6.26 -24.37
N LEU A 83 7.24 4.96 -24.61
CA LEU A 83 6.82 4.43 -25.93
C LEU A 83 5.41 3.82 -25.96
N THR A 84 4.86 3.40 -24.82
CA THR A 84 3.57 2.70 -24.74
C THR A 84 2.36 3.63 -24.82
N CYS A 85 2.52 4.93 -24.51
CA CYS A 85 1.43 5.90 -24.63
C CYS A 85 1.05 6.29 -26.08
N ARG A 86 1.58 5.62 -27.11
CA ARG A 86 1.30 5.97 -28.52
C ARG A 86 -0.03 5.44 -29.10
N TYR A 87 -0.81 4.64 -28.37
CA TYR A 87 -1.97 3.94 -28.97
C TYR A 87 -3.28 3.92 -28.15
N ALA A 88 -3.47 4.83 -27.18
CA ALA A 88 -4.75 4.96 -26.47
C ALA A 88 -5.30 6.40 -26.49
N ALA A 89 -4.98 7.13 -27.56
CA ALA A 89 -5.66 8.36 -27.93
C ALA A 89 -6.50 8.12 -29.21
N GLU A 90 -7.16 6.97 -29.31
CA GLU A 90 -8.49 7.05 -29.91
C GLU A 90 -9.31 7.86 -28.92
N ASP A 91 -9.91 8.95 -29.40
CA ASP A 91 -10.90 9.72 -28.68
C ASP A 91 -11.90 8.75 -28.05
N ILE A 92 -11.67 8.39 -26.78
CA ILE A 92 -12.78 8.22 -25.87
C ILE A 92 -13.35 9.62 -25.82
N THR A 93 -14.19 9.92 -26.80
CA THR A 93 -15.29 10.84 -26.64
C THR A 93 -15.92 10.36 -25.34
N ILE A 94 -15.55 11.03 -24.26
CA ILE A 94 -16.36 11.03 -23.06
C ILE A 94 -17.64 11.63 -23.63
N SER A 95 -18.53 10.77 -24.10
CA SER A 95 -19.91 11.15 -24.31
C SER A 95 -20.22 11.87 -23.01
N ASP A 96 -20.66 13.10 -23.12
CA ASP A 96 -21.24 13.86 -22.02
C ASP A 96 -22.49 13.07 -21.62
N SER A 97 -22.28 11.90 -21.02
CA SER A 97 -23.25 11.17 -20.27
C SER A 97 -23.47 12.15 -19.16
N THR A 98 -24.54 12.92 -19.30
CA THR A 98 -25.30 13.46 -18.20
C THR A 98 -25.51 12.30 -17.24
N PHE A 99 -24.50 12.03 -16.40
CA PHE A 99 -24.69 11.43 -15.11
C PHE A 99 -25.65 12.42 -14.50
N GLU A 100 -26.94 12.08 -14.56
CA GLU A 100 -27.95 12.75 -13.77
C GLU A 100 -27.31 12.88 -12.41
N LYS A 101 -27.11 14.13 -11.96
CA LYS A 101 -26.69 14.41 -10.59
C LYS A 101 -27.72 13.72 -9.72
N GLN A 102 -27.44 12.47 -9.36
CA GLN A 102 -28.14 11.78 -8.30
C GLN A 102 -28.10 12.75 -7.14
N PRO A 103 -29.25 13.06 -6.52
CA PRO A 103 -29.30 14.00 -5.41
C PRO A 103 -28.18 13.59 -4.46
N SER A 104 -27.30 14.54 -4.13
CA SER A 104 -26.10 14.27 -3.35
C SER A 104 -26.52 13.56 -2.08
N SER A 105 -26.39 12.23 -2.04
CA SER A 105 -26.55 11.50 -0.80
C SER A 105 -25.43 12.04 0.07
N ASP A 106 -25.79 12.64 1.20
CA ASP A 106 -24.80 13.10 2.16
C ASP A 106 -23.79 11.98 2.41
N CYS A 107 -22.51 12.37 2.56
CA CYS A 107 -21.46 11.41 2.87
C CYS A 107 -21.91 10.54 4.05
N PRO A 108 -21.97 9.21 3.92
CA PRO A 108 -22.53 8.35 4.96
C PRO A 108 -21.86 8.62 6.30
N ASP A 109 -22.64 8.63 7.38
CA ASP A 109 -22.12 8.92 8.73
C ASP A 109 -20.98 7.97 9.15
N PHE A 110 -20.93 6.77 8.58
CA PHE A 110 -19.83 5.84 8.73
C PHE A 110 -18.47 6.45 8.37
N PHE A 111 -18.42 7.33 7.37
CA PHE A 111 -17.20 8.03 6.91
C PHE A 111 -17.10 9.47 7.41
N ARG A 112 -17.89 9.86 8.43
CA ARG A 112 -17.90 11.23 8.98
C ARG A 112 -16.54 11.76 9.42
N ALA A 113 -15.61 10.86 9.76
CA ALA A 113 -14.28 11.20 10.25
C ALA A 113 -13.42 11.95 9.21
N ILE A 114 -13.74 11.83 7.92
CA ILE A 114 -13.13 12.64 6.85
C ILE A 114 -13.28 14.14 7.14
N ARG A 115 -14.43 14.58 7.69
CA ARG A 115 -14.65 15.98 8.06
C ARG A 115 -13.65 16.44 9.13
N ARG A 116 -13.42 15.61 10.15
CA ARG A 116 -12.44 15.86 11.22
C ARG A 116 -11.01 15.91 10.69
N ASP A 117 -10.67 15.03 9.75
CA ASP A 117 -9.32 14.98 9.18
C ASP A 117 -9.02 16.20 8.32
N LEU A 118 -10.02 16.75 7.62
CA LEU A 118 -9.89 17.96 6.78
C LEU A 118 -10.15 19.27 7.52
N GLU A 119 -10.69 19.22 8.74
CA GLU A 119 -11.00 20.38 9.59
C GLU A 119 -9.86 21.40 9.72
N PRO A 120 -8.57 21.00 9.87
CA PRO A 120 -7.48 21.96 10.05
C PRO A 120 -7.35 23.01 8.93
N TRP A 121 -7.88 22.73 7.75
CA TRP A 121 -7.80 23.62 6.58
C TRP A 121 -9.14 24.25 6.18
N VAL A 122 -10.20 24.09 6.97
CA VAL A 122 -11.53 24.64 6.62
C VAL A 122 -11.49 26.17 6.54
N SER A 123 -10.81 26.82 7.49
CA SER A 123 -10.69 28.29 7.55
C SER A 123 -9.50 28.84 6.75
N THR A 124 -8.35 28.17 6.82
CA THR A 124 -7.08 28.63 6.23
C THR A 124 -6.90 28.24 4.77
N ARG A 125 -7.65 27.23 4.30
CA ARG A 125 -7.49 26.57 2.99
C ARG A 125 -6.11 25.90 2.83
N ILE A 126 -6.02 25.01 1.84
CA ILE A 126 -4.75 24.42 1.42
C ILE A 126 -4.17 25.30 0.31
N SER A 127 -3.01 25.89 0.57
CA SER A 127 -2.26 26.70 -0.39
C SER A 127 -1.17 25.88 -1.09
N LYS A 128 -0.65 26.39 -2.21
CA LYS A 128 0.50 25.77 -2.90
C LYS A 128 1.70 25.54 -1.96
N LYS A 129 1.95 26.48 -1.04
CA LYS A 129 3.01 26.36 -0.04
C LYS A 129 2.81 25.14 0.86
N HIS A 130 1.57 24.82 1.25
CA HIS A 130 1.30 23.61 2.04
C HIS A 130 1.70 22.34 1.30
N ILE A 131 1.39 22.26 -0.01
CA ILE A 131 1.77 21.13 -0.85
C ILE A 131 3.28 21.04 -1.01
N GLU A 132 3.95 22.17 -1.29
CA GLU A 132 5.41 22.24 -1.42
C GLU A 132 6.13 21.82 -0.12
N GLU A 133 5.65 22.24 1.05
CA GLU A 133 6.22 21.83 2.34
C GLU A 133 5.91 20.36 2.70
N ALA A 134 4.70 19.87 2.37
CA ALA A 134 4.32 18.47 2.57
C ALA A 134 5.18 17.50 1.74
N GLN A 135 5.79 17.97 0.63
CA GLN A 135 6.70 17.17 -0.19
C GLN A 135 7.84 16.56 0.63
N ASN A 136 8.33 17.27 1.64
CA ASN A 136 9.44 16.83 2.49
C ASN A 136 9.12 15.54 3.29
N TYR A 137 7.84 15.16 3.34
CA TYR A 137 7.33 14.01 4.07
C TYR A 137 6.64 12.99 3.16
N ALA A 138 6.67 13.21 1.85
CA ALA A 138 5.92 12.41 0.87
C ALA A 138 6.84 11.42 0.13
N ALA A 139 6.32 10.24 -0.16
CA ALA A 139 6.98 9.30 -1.07
C ALA A 139 6.68 9.62 -2.54
N PHE A 140 5.50 10.17 -2.83
CA PHE A 140 5.10 10.58 -4.17
C PHE A 140 4.00 11.65 -4.13
N ARG A 141 3.83 12.35 -5.25
CA ARG A 141 2.78 13.32 -5.50
C ARG A 141 1.82 12.81 -6.55
N VAL A 142 0.53 13.04 -6.35
CA VAL A 142 -0.52 12.78 -7.35
C VAL A 142 -1.17 14.08 -7.72
N VAL A 143 -1.25 14.35 -9.03
CA VAL A 143 -1.97 15.48 -9.58
C VAL A 143 -3.04 14.96 -10.54
N ILE A 144 -4.29 15.32 -10.32
CA ILE A 144 -5.40 15.03 -11.22
C ILE A 144 -5.84 16.35 -11.84
N VAL A 145 -5.86 16.43 -13.17
CA VAL A 145 -6.37 17.59 -13.92
C VAL A 145 -7.18 17.10 -15.11
N GLY A 146 -8.42 17.55 -15.22
CA GLY A 146 -9.31 17.19 -16.33
C GLY A 146 -9.51 15.68 -16.48
N GLY A 147 -9.60 14.96 -15.35
CA GLY A 147 -9.73 13.49 -15.32
C GLY A 147 -8.46 12.71 -15.66
N LYS A 148 -7.33 13.37 -15.89
CA LYS A 148 -6.02 12.73 -16.14
C LYS A 148 -5.17 12.78 -14.88
N MET A 149 -4.58 11.64 -14.52
CA MET A 149 -3.69 11.52 -13.37
C MET A 149 -2.23 11.57 -13.80
N TYR A 150 -1.45 12.35 -13.06
CA TYR A 150 -0.01 12.47 -13.16
C TYR A 150 0.59 12.10 -11.81
N VAL A 151 1.70 11.37 -11.83
CA VAL A 151 2.38 10.91 -10.62
C VAL A 151 3.84 11.25 -10.72
N ASP A 152 4.37 11.86 -9.65
CA ASP A 152 5.78 12.16 -9.49
C ASP A 152 6.29 11.41 -8.26
N TYR A 153 7.34 10.59 -8.43
CA TYR A 153 7.85 9.72 -7.37
C TYR A 153 9.14 10.29 -6.79
N TYR A 154 9.19 10.42 -5.47
CA TYR A 154 10.35 10.91 -4.73
C TYR A 154 11.16 9.78 -4.10
N TYR A 155 10.45 8.80 -3.54
CA TYR A 155 11.04 7.67 -2.83
C TYR A 155 10.35 6.36 -3.15
N ALA A 156 11.07 5.25 -2.96
CA ALA A 156 10.52 3.91 -3.02
C ALA A 156 9.61 3.65 -1.81
N CYS A 157 8.60 2.81 -2.05
CA CYS A 157 7.72 2.28 -1.01
C CYS A 157 8.07 0.84 -0.67
N VAL A 158 7.81 0.42 0.56
CA VAL A 158 7.91 -1.00 0.94
C VAL A 158 7.00 -1.81 0.01
N GLN A 159 7.54 -2.85 -0.62
CA GLN A 159 6.75 -3.78 -1.45
C GLN A 159 5.93 -3.05 -2.56
N SER A 160 4.83 -3.64 -3.01
CA SER A 160 3.95 -3.12 -4.06
C SER A 160 3.01 -1.99 -3.64
N ARG A 161 3.22 -1.37 -2.47
CA ARG A 161 2.29 -0.41 -1.86
C ARG A 161 2.00 0.79 -2.75
N ALA A 162 3.03 1.45 -3.29
CA ALA A 162 2.86 2.58 -4.22
C ALA A 162 2.00 2.17 -5.42
N MET A 163 2.33 1.02 -6.03
CA MET A 163 1.64 0.52 -7.22
C MET A 163 0.15 0.33 -7.00
N PHE A 164 -0.25 -0.34 -5.91
CA PHE A 164 -1.65 -0.58 -5.62
C PHE A 164 -2.39 0.67 -5.15
N THR A 165 -1.70 1.61 -4.52
CA THR A 165 -2.27 2.94 -4.21
C THR A 165 -2.50 3.77 -5.48
N ILE A 166 -1.57 3.78 -6.43
CA ILE A 166 -1.78 4.42 -7.74
C ILE A 166 -2.89 3.71 -8.52
N TRP A 167 -2.95 2.38 -8.45
CA TRP A 167 -4.06 1.60 -9.03
C TRP A 167 -5.41 2.00 -8.43
N SER A 168 -5.48 2.30 -7.13
CA SER A 168 -6.70 2.79 -6.49
C SER A 168 -7.24 4.08 -7.11
N PHE A 169 -6.37 5.05 -7.39
CA PHE A 169 -6.74 6.32 -8.01
C PHE A 169 -7.19 6.12 -9.45
N LEU A 170 -6.54 5.24 -10.21
CA LEU A 170 -6.99 4.87 -11.56
C LEU A 170 -8.39 4.26 -11.54
N GLN A 171 -8.66 3.38 -10.57
CA GLN A 171 -9.98 2.77 -10.40
C GLN A 171 -11.03 3.81 -9.98
N LEU A 172 -10.66 4.78 -9.14
CA LEU A 172 -11.53 5.91 -8.77
C LEU A 172 -11.92 6.73 -10.01
N LEU A 173 -10.94 7.13 -10.82
CA LEU A 173 -11.16 7.91 -12.05
C LEU A 173 -12.00 7.16 -13.08
N ARG A 174 -11.76 5.85 -13.24
CA ARG A 174 -12.54 5.00 -14.14
C ARG A 174 -13.99 4.83 -13.66
N LYS A 175 -14.20 4.72 -12.35
CA LYS A 175 -15.53 4.52 -11.77
C LYS A 175 -16.37 5.80 -11.78
N PHE A 176 -15.73 6.96 -11.64
CA PHE A 176 -16.39 8.26 -11.54
C PHE A 176 -15.83 9.27 -12.56
N PRO A 177 -15.97 8.99 -13.88
CA PRO A 177 -15.42 9.85 -14.92
C PRO A 177 -16.05 11.25 -14.85
N GLY A 178 -15.21 12.29 -14.88
CA GLY A 178 -15.65 13.70 -14.81
C GLY A 178 -16.14 14.17 -13.43
N LEU A 179 -16.24 13.29 -12.43
CA LEU A 179 -16.70 13.65 -11.08
C LEU A 179 -15.55 13.79 -10.07
N VAL A 180 -14.38 13.23 -10.35
CA VAL A 180 -13.18 13.44 -9.53
C VAL A 180 -12.65 14.84 -9.84
N PRO A 181 -12.55 15.74 -8.84
CA PRO A 181 -12.11 17.11 -9.06
C PRO A 181 -10.62 17.15 -9.39
N ASP A 182 -10.20 18.28 -9.99
CA ASP A 182 -8.79 18.62 -10.06
C ASP A 182 -8.22 18.71 -8.65
N VAL A 183 -7.14 17.99 -8.38
CA VAL A 183 -6.54 17.89 -7.05
C VAL A 183 -5.03 17.68 -7.15
N ASP A 184 -4.32 18.26 -6.19
CA ASP A 184 -2.88 18.16 -6.02
C ASP A 184 -2.60 17.70 -4.59
N LEU A 185 -2.06 16.48 -4.46
CA LEU A 185 -1.88 15.84 -3.15
C LEU A 185 -0.52 15.18 -3.01
N MET A 186 -0.03 15.21 -1.77
CA MET A 186 1.16 14.50 -1.31
C MET A 186 0.76 13.22 -0.60
N PHE A 187 1.47 12.12 -0.87
CA PHE A 187 1.18 10.82 -0.28
C PHE A 187 2.44 10.18 0.28
N ASP A 188 2.34 9.61 1.48
CA ASP A 188 3.35 8.68 1.99
C ASP A 188 2.78 7.29 2.26
N CYS A 189 3.54 6.29 1.84
CA CYS A 189 3.17 4.89 1.76
C CYS A 189 3.76 4.04 2.89
N MET A 190 4.32 4.67 3.92
CA MET A 190 4.86 4.00 5.11
C MET A 190 3.79 3.87 6.21
N ASP A 191 4.11 3.07 7.23
CA ASP A 191 3.13 2.62 8.22
C ASP A 191 2.77 3.67 9.29
N LYS A 192 3.70 4.52 9.73
CA LYS A 192 3.42 5.44 10.85
C LYS A 192 3.03 6.84 10.35
N PRO A 193 2.07 7.52 10.99
CA PRO A 193 1.80 8.93 10.70
C PRO A 193 3.01 9.79 11.08
N THR A 194 3.11 10.98 10.47
CA THR A 194 4.34 11.79 10.54
C THR A 194 4.07 13.25 10.87
N ILE A 195 2.93 13.81 10.48
CA ILE A 195 2.67 15.25 10.66
C ILE A 195 2.14 15.49 12.07
N ASN A 196 3.05 15.64 13.03
CA ASN A 196 2.72 15.89 14.42
C ASN A 196 1.99 17.23 14.59
N ARG A 197 0.88 17.22 15.35
CA ARG A 197 0.02 18.39 15.54
C ARG A 197 0.69 19.54 16.28
N THR A 198 1.56 19.24 17.24
CA THR A 198 2.28 20.23 18.03
C THR A 198 3.36 20.90 17.20
N GLU A 199 4.13 20.12 16.45
CA GLU A 199 5.23 20.62 15.60
C GLU A 199 4.71 21.43 14.41
N HIS A 200 3.59 21.00 13.82
CA HIS A 200 2.98 21.63 12.65
C HIS A 200 1.78 22.53 12.98
N GLN A 201 1.64 22.99 14.22
CA GLN A 201 0.47 23.78 14.65
C GLN A 201 0.29 25.07 13.83
N SER A 202 1.39 25.75 13.49
CA SER A 202 1.37 27.01 12.73
C SER A 202 1.09 26.81 11.23
N MET A 203 1.37 25.62 10.71
CA MET A 203 1.18 25.28 9.30
C MET A 203 0.89 23.77 9.17
N PRO A 204 -0.36 23.33 9.40
CA PRO A 204 -0.75 21.93 9.24
C PRO A 204 -0.49 21.46 7.81
N LEU A 205 0.19 20.34 7.62
CA LEU A 205 0.54 19.82 6.29
C LEU A 205 -0.44 18.71 5.85
N PRO A 206 -1.10 18.83 4.68
CA PRO A 206 -2.05 17.84 4.20
C PRO A 206 -1.33 16.67 3.53
N LEU A 207 -0.89 15.72 4.33
CA LEU A 207 -0.23 14.49 3.86
C LEU A 207 -1.21 13.32 3.90
N PHE A 208 -1.46 12.67 2.75
CA PHE A 208 -2.25 11.45 2.70
C PHE A 208 -1.41 10.24 3.10
N ARG A 209 -2.00 9.38 3.91
CA ARG A 209 -1.39 8.14 4.43
C ARG A 209 -2.46 7.08 4.63
N TYR A 210 -2.08 5.91 5.11
CA TYR A 210 -3.03 4.84 5.37
C TYR A 210 -3.65 4.85 6.77
N CYS A 211 -3.03 5.55 7.73
CA CYS A 211 -3.59 5.80 9.06
C CYS A 211 -3.15 7.14 9.63
N THR A 212 -3.77 7.53 10.74
CA THR A 212 -3.39 8.68 11.57
C THR A 212 -3.50 8.32 13.07
N THR A 213 -3.22 9.29 13.95
CA THR A 213 -3.62 9.24 15.37
C THR A 213 -4.22 10.59 15.77
N LYS A 214 -4.70 10.72 17.02
CA LYS A 214 -5.22 11.99 17.55
C LYS A 214 -4.17 13.11 17.57
N GLU A 215 -2.89 12.74 17.60
CA GLU A 215 -1.73 13.63 17.67
C GLU A 215 -1.20 14.04 16.30
N HIS A 216 -1.81 13.56 15.21
CA HIS A 216 -1.31 13.74 13.85
C HIS A 216 -2.35 14.42 12.92
N PHE A 217 -1.86 15.13 11.91
CA PHE A 217 -2.66 15.77 10.86
C PHE A 217 -2.80 14.92 9.59
N ASP A 218 -2.07 13.81 9.49
CA ASP A 218 -2.11 12.90 8.36
C ASP A 218 -3.55 12.47 8.04
N ILE A 219 -3.87 12.42 6.74
CA ILE A 219 -5.22 12.16 6.22
C ILE A 219 -5.31 10.68 5.81
N PRO A 220 -6.08 9.84 6.54
CA PRO A 220 -6.21 8.42 6.21
C PRO A 220 -6.91 8.18 4.87
N PHE A 221 -6.30 7.33 4.06
CA PHE A 221 -6.73 6.85 2.77
C PHE A 221 -6.79 5.31 2.80
N PRO A 222 -7.69 4.66 2.03
CA PRO A 222 -7.72 3.20 1.95
C PRO A 222 -6.36 2.60 1.61
N ASP A 223 -5.93 1.62 2.41
CA ASP A 223 -4.63 0.98 2.20
C ASP A 223 -4.57 0.18 0.88
N TRP A 224 -3.35 -0.07 0.41
CA TRP A 224 -3.08 -0.80 -0.83
C TRP A 224 -3.75 -2.18 -0.89
N SER A 225 -3.93 -2.83 0.26
CA SER A 225 -4.41 -4.21 0.33
C SER A 225 -5.89 -4.36 -0.03
N PHE A 226 -6.65 -3.26 -0.18
CA PHE A 226 -7.97 -3.31 -0.79
C PHE A 226 -7.92 -3.72 -2.27
N TRP A 227 -6.83 -3.40 -2.96
CA TRP A 227 -6.62 -3.76 -4.36
C TRP A 227 -5.67 -4.96 -4.54
N GLY A 228 -4.97 -5.35 -3.49
CA GLY A 228 -4.19 -6.58 -3.46
C GLY A 228 -2.89 -6.42 -2.69
N TRP A 229 -2.33 -7.55 -2.29
CA TRP A 229 -1.02 -7.62 -1.66
C TRP A 229 -0.31 -8.92 -2.09
N PRO A 230 0.26 -8.93 -3.30
CA PRO A 230 0.78 -10.14 -3.94
C PRO A 230 1.95 -10.76 -3.17
N GLU A 231 2.75 -9.96 -2.47
CA GLU A 231 3.89 -10.44 -1.67
C GLU A 231 3.48 -11.46 -0.59
N ILE A 232 2.22 -11.43 -0.16
CA ILE A 232 1.68 -12.36 0.85
C ILE A 232 0.45 -13.14 0.35
N ASN A 233 0.26 -13.19 -0.97
CA ASN A 233 -0.84 -13.91 -1.62
C ASN A 233 -2.25 -13.47 -1.18
N ILE A 234 -2.44 -12.16 -0.98
CA ILE A 234 -3.75 -11.56 -0.71
C ILE A 234 -4.29 -10.94 -2.01
N ARG A 235 -5.48 -11.37 -2.43
CA ARG A 235 -6.15 -10.87 -3.63
C ARG A 235 -6.90 -9.56 -3.35
N THR A 236 -7.61 -9.05 -4.35
CA THR A 236 -8.45 -7.86 -4.19
C THR A 236 -9.49 -8.08 -3.09
N TRP A 237 -9.92 -7.01 -2.42
CA TRP A 237 -10.97 -7.10 -1.40
C TRP A 237 -12.24 -7.77 -1.92
N GLN A 238 -12.63 -7.49 -3.18
CA GLN A 238 -13.83 -8.08 -3.78
C GLN A 238 -13.76 -9.61 -3.86
N GLU A 239 -12.58 -10.16 -4.16
CA GLU A 239 -12.38 -11.60 -4.22
C GLU A 239 -12.18 -12.23 -2.84
N GLU A 240 -11.35 -11.62 -1.99
CA GLU A 240 -11.06 -12.11 -0.65
C GLU A 240 -12.32 -12.10 0.23
N PHE A 241 -13.15 -11.06 0.13
CA PHE A 241 -14.42 -11.00 0.87
C PHE A 241 -15.33 -12.17 0.55
N LEU A 242 -15.48 -12.53 -0.74
CA LEU A 242 -16.32 -13.65 -1.16
C LEU A 242 -15.77 -15.00 -0.66
N ASP A 243 -14.46 -15.20 -0.73
CA ASP A 243 -13.81 -16.43 -0.26
C ASP A 243 -13.89 -16.56 1.28
N ILE A 244 -13.66 -15.46 2.00
CA ILE A 244 -13.82 -15.40 3.46
C ILE A 244 -15.27 -15.68 3.85
N LYS A 245 -16.26 -15.10 3.17
CA LYS A 245 -17.68 -15.38 3.45
C LYS A 245 -18.04 -16.84 3.16
N LYS A 246 -17.44 -17.45 2.13
CA LYS A 246 -17.60 -18.88 1.86
C LYS A 246 -17.02 -19.72 3.02
N GLY A 247 -15.79 -19.44 3.44
CA GLY A 247 -15.15 -20.13 4.57
C GLY A 247 -15.89 -19.94 5.90
N SER A 248 -16.35 -18.72 6.18
CA SER A 248 -17.15 -18.38 7.34
C SER A 248 -18.42 -19.23 7.47
N ARG A 249 -19.09 -19.50 6.34
CA ARG A 249 -20.34 -20.27 6.25
C ARG A 249 -20.13 -21.79 6.29
N ALA A 250 -18.89 -22.27 6.24
CA ALA A 250 -18.59 -23.70 6.32
C ALA A 250 -18.99 -24.30 7.68
N VAL A 251 -19.00 -23.49 8.74
CA VAL A 251 -19.40 -23.87 10.10
C VAL A 251 -20.37 -22.81 10.64
N SER A 252 -21.52 -23.25 11.14
CA SER A 252 -22.50 -22.35 11.76
C SER A 252 -21.87 -21.64 12.97
N TRP A 253 -22.28 -20.41 13.28
CA TRP A 253 -21.67 -19.67 14.39
C TRP A 253 -21.72 -20.44 15.73
N LYS A 254 -22.81 -21.17 15.98
CA LYS A 254 -22.98 -22.00 17.19
C LYS A 254 -21.98 -23.14 17.27
N ASP A 255 -21.53 -23.67 16.13
CA ASP A 255 -20.60 -24.80 16.03
C ASP A 255 -19.14 -24.36 15.88
N LYS A 256 -18.87 -23.05 15.78
CA LYS A 256 -17.50 -22.51 15.80
C LYS A 256 -16.85 -22.79 17.16
N VAL A 257 -15.52 -22.94 17.15
CA VAL A 257 -14.70 -23.15 18.35
C VAL A 257 -14.94 -21.99 19.32
N PRO A 258 -15.35 -22.24 20.58
CA PRO A 258 -15.78 -21.20 21.52
C PRO A 258 -14.61 -20.47 22.20
N LEU A 259 -13.52 -20.23 21.45
CA LEU A 259 -12.31 -19.55 21.91
C LEU A 259 -12.08 -18.28 21.10
N ALA A 260 -11.36 -17.33 21.70
CA ALA A 260 -10.76 -16.24 20.95
C ALA A 260 -9.55 -16.72 20.17
N TYR A 261 -9.41 -16.22 18.94
CA TYR A 261 -8.33 -16.63 18.06
C TYR A 261 -7.60 -15.46 17.44
N TRP A 262 -6.27 -15.54 17.48
CA TRP A 262 -5.37 -14.66 16.76
C TRP A 262 -4.29 -15.48 16.06
N LYS A 263 -3.94 -15.10 14.83
CA LYS A 263 -2.75 -15.60 14.14
C LYS A 263 -2.04 -14.42 13.48
N GLY A 264 -0.79 -14.18 13.83
CA GLY A 264 -0.06 -13.04 13.29
C GLY A 264 1.40 -13.02 13.68
N ASN A 265 2.14 -12.11 13.05
CA ASN A 265 3.56 -11.91 13.34
C ASN A 265 3.72 -10.93 14.51
N PRO A 266 4.30 -11.35 15.64
CA PRO A 266 4.61 -10.47 16.75
C PRO A 266 5.90 -9.65 16.54
N ASP A 267 6.79 -10.07 15.63
CA ASP A 267 8.10 -9.44 15.39
C ASP A 267 8.00 -8.21 14.46
N VAL A 268 7.05 -7.33 14.76
CA VAL A 268 6.76 -6.12 13.98
C VAL A 268 6.87 -4.85 14.84
N ALA A 269 7.71 -4.91 15.88
CA ALA A 269 7.86 -3.87 16.90
C ALA A 269 6.52 -3.40 17.50
N SER A 270 5.63 -4.36 17.78
CA SER A 270 4.32 -4.13 18.39
C SER A 270 4.30 -4.71 19.81
N PRO A 271 4.36 -3.86 20.86
CA PRO A 271 4.29 -4.34 22.24
C PRO A 271 3.01 -5.14 22.52
N VAL A 272 1.88 -4.72 21.96
CA VAL A 272 0.60 -5.39 22.16
C VAL A 272 0.58 -6.81 21.58
N ARG A 273 1.25 -7.05 20.43
CA ARG A 273 1.32 -8.41 19.87
C ARG A 273 2.27 -9.31 20.64
N LEU A 274 3.33 -8.76 21.22
CA LEU A 274 4.23 -9.51 22.11
C LEU A 274 3.48 -9.92 23.37
N GLU A 275 2.77 -8.99 24.00
CA GLU A 275 1.97 -9.27 25.21
C GLU A 275 0.85 -10.28 24.92
N LEU A 276 0.20 -10.18 23.76
CA LEU A 276 -0.87 -11.11 23.37
C LEU A 276 -0.41 -12.58 23.36
N LEU A 277 0.88 -12.86 23.14
CA LEU A 277 1.41 -14.23 23.21
C LEU A 277 1.25 -14.85 24.61
N ASN A 278 1.27 -14.04 25.67
CA ASN A 278 1.07 -14.50 27.05
C ASN A 278 -0.37 -14.95 27.31
N CYS A 279 -1.31 -14.61 26.42
CA CYS A 279 -2.71 -15.05 26.51
C CYS A 279 -2.96 -16.41 25.86
N ASN A 280 -1.94 -17.14 25.39
CA ASN A 280 -2.11 -18.42 24.70
C ASN A 280 -2.41 -19.60 25.65
N ASP A 281 -3.54 -19.55 26.33
CA ASP A 281 -4.05 -20.62 27.17
C ASP A 281 -5.58 -20.72 27.03
N SER A 282 -6.05 -21.85 26.49
CA SER A 282 -7.47 -22.06 26.23
C SER A 282 -8.29 -22.29 27.51
N GLY A 283 -7.65 -22.82 28.57
CA GLY A 283 -8.31 -23.07 29.86
C GLY A 283 -8.35 -21.82 30.74
N GLN A 284 -7.22 -21.11 30.83
CA GLN A 284 -7.10 -19.91 31.65
C GLN A 284 -7.79 -18.72 30.99
N TRP A 285 -7.48 -18.43 29.72
CA TRP A 285 -7.88 -17.20 29.04
C TRP A 285 -8.98 -17.38 27.99
N GLY A 286 -9.33 -18.62 27.65
CA GLY A 286 -10.29 -18.88 26.57
C GLY A 286 -9.77 -18.45 25.20
N ALA A 287 -8.45 -18.46 25.01
CA ALA A 287 -7.81 -17.93 23.82
C ALA A 287 -6.79 -18.89 23.20
N GLN A 288 -6.66 -18.81 21.89
CA GLN A 288 -5.67 -19.52 21.08
C GLN A 288 -4.91 -18.49 20.25
N ILE A 289 -3.63 -18.31 20.56
CA ILE A 289 -2.77 -17.29 19.97
C ILE A 289 -1.64 -17.98 19.20
N MET A 290 -1.64 -17.78 17.88
CA MET A 290 -0.74 -18.48 16.96
C MET A 290 0.30 -17.50 16.39
N ARG A 291 1.58 -17.79 16.63
CA ARG A 291 2.67 -17.06 15.97
C ARG A 291 2.72 -17.39 14.48
N GLN A 292 2.76 -16.36 13.65
CA GLN A 292 3.01 -16.48 12.21
C GLN A 292 4.45 -16.04 11.93
N ASP A 293 5.35 -17.01 11.71
CA ASP A 293 6.69 -16.74 11.20
C ASP A 293 6.60 -16.33 9.73
N TRP A 294 7.03 -15.11 9.41
CA TRP A 294 6.99 -14.59 8.04
C TRP A 294 8.06 -15.18 7.13
N GLY A 295 9.23 -15.56 7.66
CA GLY A 295 10.29 -16.19 6.89
C GLY A 295 9.92 -17.62 6.47
N GLU A 296 9.27 -18.38 7.36
CA GLU A 296 8.69 -19.68 7.02
C GLU A 296 7.48 -19.55 6.09
N ALA A 297 6.59 -18.59 6.33
CA ALA A 297 5.46 -18.32 5.46
C ALA A 297 5.91 -17.94 4.04
N ALA A 298 6.92 -17.08 3.91
CA ALA A 298 7.47 -16.70 2.61
C ALA A 298 8.05 -17.91 1.87
N ARG A 299 8.81 -18.79 2.55
CA ARG A 299 9.35 -20.02 1.95
C ARG A 299 8.27 -20.99 1.46
N SER A 300 7.12 -21.01 2.11
CA SER A 300 5.97 -21.82 1.70
C SER A 300 4.99 -21.08 0.76
N GLY A 301 5.30 -19.84 0.36
CA GLY A 301 4.44 -19.01 -0.48
C GLY A 301 3.11 -18.64 0.16
N PHE A 302 3.09 -18.49 1.50
CA PHE A 302 1.93 -18.13 2.32
C PHE A 302 0.73 -19.09 2.20
N LYS A 303 0.92 -20.30 1.66
CA LYS A 303 -0.15 -21.29 1.43
C LYS A 303 -0.94 -21.66 2.69
N LEU A 304 -0.29 -21.63 3.85
CA LEU A 304 -0.89 -21.93 5.17
C LEU A 304 -1.49 -20.71 5.88
N SER A 305 -1.57 -19.57 5.19
CA SER A 305 -2.07 -18.28 5.73
C SER A 305 -3.37 -17.85 5.08
N LYS A 306 -4.07 -18.75 4.38
CA LYS A 306 -5.35 -18.45 3.73
C LYS A 306 -6.35 -17.92 4.76
N LEU A 307 -7.00 -16.80 4.46
CA LEU A 307 -7.87 -16.10 5.40
C LEU A 307 -9.20 -16.84 5.62
N SER A 308 -9.75 -17.47 4.56
CA SER A 308 -11.00 -18.24 4.63
C SER A 308 -10.96 -19.37 5.65
N ASP A 309 -9.78 -19.91 5.91
CA ASP A 309 -9.57 -21.10 6.74
C ASP A 309 -9.44 -20.73 8.22
N GLN A 310 -9.44 -19.43 8.54
CA GLN A 310 -9.24 -18.89 9.88
C GLN A 310 -10.54 -18.32 10.50
N CYS A 311 -11.70 -18.67 9.95
CA CYS A 311 -13.02 -18.19 10.40
C CYS A 311 -13.80 -19.24 11.21
N ASN A 312 -13.13 -20.25 11.76
CA ASN A 312 -13.74 -21.36 12.51
C ASN A 312 -13.87 -21.11 14.03
N HIS A 313 -13.44 -19.95 14.53
CA HIS A 313 -13.57 -19.54 15.93
C HIS A 313 -14.70 -18.54 16.13
N ARG A 314 -15.38 -18.61 17.29
CA ARG A 314 -16.46 -17.67 17.63
C ARG A 314 -15.96 -16.24 17.75
N TYR A 315 -14.73 -16.05 18.24
CA TYR A 315 -14.14 -14.73 18.44
C TYR A 315 -12.82 -14.59 17.69
N LYS A 316 -12.62 -13.45 17.04
CA LYS A 316 -11.40 -13.11 16.30
C LYS A 316 -10.80 -11.84 16.87
N ILE A 317 -9.52 -11.89 17.23
CA ILE A 317 -8.83 -10.76 17.85
C ILE A 317 -8.16 -9.93 16.76
N TYR A 318 -8.36 -8.61 16.83
CA TYR A 318 -7.58 -7.62 16.11
C TYR A 318 -6.50 -7.04 17.04
N ALA A 319 -5.26 -7.02 16.54
CA ALA A 319 -4.12 -6.45 17.23
C ALA A 319 -3.26 -5.65 16.25
N GLU A 320 -2.95 -4.41 16.61
CA GLU A 320 -2.12 -3.50 15.83
C GLU A 320 -0.71 -4.05 15.62
N GLY A 321 -0.13 -3.75 14.47
CA GLY A 321 1.22 -4.16 14.11
C GLY A 321 2.21 -3.05 14.41
N TYR A 322 3.12 -2.80 13.47
CA TYR A 322 4.01 -1.64 13.53
C TYR A 322 3.24 -0.31 13.58
N ALA A 323 2.05 -0.28 12.96
CA ALA A 323 1.02 0.74 13.08
C ALA A 323 -0.38 0.08 13.06
N TRP A 324 -1.37 0.67 12.37
CA TRP A 324 -2.64 -0.01 12.08
C TRP A 324 -2.38 -1.36 11.39
N SER A 325 -3.28 -2.33 11.56
CA SER A 325 -3.17 -3.61 10.85
C SER A 325 -4.23 -3.73 9.77
N VAL A 326 -3.80 -4.06 8.55
CA VAL A 326 -4.69 -4.34 7.41
C VAL A 326 -5.67 -5.50 7.66
N SER A 327 -5.44 -6.30 8.72
CA SER A 327 -6.19 -7.50 9.06
C SER A 327 -7.63 -7.25 9.50
N LEU A 328 -7.95 -6.03 9.97
CA LEU A 328 -9.25 -5.72 10.58
C LEU A 328 -10.43 -6.06 9.66
N LYS A 329 -10.39 -5.62 8.39
CA LYS A 329 -11.48 -5.88 7.43
C LYS A 329 -11.71 -7.38 7.19
N TYR A 330 -10.65 -8.18 7.18
CA TYR A 330 -10.74 -9.63 7.00
C TYR A 330 -11.32 -10.32 8.24
N ILE A 331 -10.93 -9.84 9.42
CA ILE A 331 -11.47 -10.29 10.70
C ILE A 331 -12.98 -10.02 10.77
N LEU A 332 -13.42 -8.80 10.47
CA LEU A 332 -14.84 -8.42 10.44
C LEU A 332 -15.63 -9.27 9.43
N ALA A 333 -15.01 -9.68 8.32
CA ALA A 333 -15.66 -10.51 7.32
C ALA A 333 -15.89 -11.97 7.77
N CYS A 334 -15.17 -12.48 8.77
CA CYS A 334 -15.22 -13.90 9.16
C CYS A 334 -16.54 -14.37 9.78
N GLY A 335 -17.51 -13.48 10.07
CA GLY A 335 -18.74 -13.87 10.77
C GLY A 335 -18.44 -14.43 12.17
N SER A 336 -17.38 -13.90 12.79
CA SER A 336 -16.98 -14.12 14.17
C SER A 336 -17.20 -12.81 14.92
N VAL A 337 -17.40 -12.89 16.23
CA VAL A 337 -17.40 -11.70 17.09
C VAL A 337 -15.99 -11.12 17.08
N THR A 338 -15.87 -9.86 16.68
CA THR A 338 -14.56 -9.22 16.58
C THR A 338 -14.18 -8.62 17.93
N LEU A 339 -13.02 -9.02 18.46
CA LEU A 339 -12.42 -8.44 19.66
C LEU A 339 -11.32 -7.47 19.22
N ILE A 340 -11.52 -6.17 19.39
CA ILE A 340 -10.52 -5.15 19.02
C ILE A 340 -9.77 -4.74 20.28
N ILE A 341 -8.48 -5.06 20.35
CA ILE A 341 -7.62 -4.46 21.38
C ILE A 341 -7.54 -2.97 21.10
N SER A 342 -7.84 -2.14 22.12
CA SER A 342 -8.02 -0.70 21.96
C SER A 342 -6.96 -0.08 21.05
N PRO A 343 -7.35 0.41 19.85
CA PRO A 343 -6.39 0.84 18.84
C PRO A 343 -5.80 2.20 19.18
N GLN A 344 -4.53 2.39 18.84
CA GLN A 344 -3.85 3.68 18.87
C GLN A 344 -3.99 4.41 17.53
N TYR A 345 -4.04 3.64 16.43
CA TYR A 345 -4.08 4.17 15.08
C TYR A 345 -5.51 4.18 14.54
N GLU A 346 -5.78 5.19 13.72
CA GLU A 346 -7.07 5.42 13.09
C GLU A 346 -6.94 5.30 11.57
N ASP A 347 -7.60 4.31 10.97
CA ASP A 347 -7.69 4.19 9.51
C ASP A 347 -8.99 4.83 8.98
N PHE A 348 -9.22 4.76 7.66
CA PHE A 348 -10.36 5.45 7.03
C PHE A 348 -11.74 4.89 7.41
N PHE A 349 -11.86 3.63 7.85
CA PHE A 349 -13.16 2.95 8.02
C PHE A 349 -13.44 2.49 9.46
N SER A 350 -12.41 2.16 10.23
CA SER A 350 -12.56 1.65 11.61
C SER A 350 -13.24 2.64 12.54
N ARG A 351 -13.12 3.95 12.26
CA ARG A 351 -13.79 5.05 12.99
C ARG A 351 -15.30 5.11 12.79
N GLY A 352 -15.83 4.41 11.79
CA GLY A 352 -17.26 4.22 11.59
C GLY A 352 -17.84 3.06 12.40
N LEU A 353 -17.00 2.20 12.97
CA LEU A 353 -17.42 1.05 13.76
C LEU A 353 -17.87 1.49 15.16
N ILE A 354 -18.97 0.93 15.64
CA ILE A 354 -19.56 1.22 16.93
C ILE A 354 -19.23 0.10 17.90
N THR A 355 -18.60 0.47 19.03
CA THR A 355 -18.32 -0.45 20.13
C THR A 355 -19.62 -1.04 20.66
N GLN A 356 -19.61 -2.33 20.96
CA GLN A 356 -20.76 -3.12 21.36
C GLN A 356 -21.87 -3.30 20.31
N GLN A 357 -21.64 -2.86 19.07
CA GLN A 357 -22.49 -3.22 17.93
C GLN A 357 -21.70 -4.00 16.89
N ASN A 358 -20.55 -3.46 16.47
CA ASN A 358 -19.70 -4.09 15.45
C ASN A 358 -18.55 -4.92 16.03
N TYR A 359 -18.14 -4.61 17.26
CA TYR A 359 -17.02 -5.28 17.91
C TYR A 359 -17.07 -5.13 19.43
N TRP A 360 -16.32 -5.98 20.12
CA TRP A 360 -16.05 -5.90 21.54
C TRP A 360 -14.68 -5.26 21.78
N LEU A 361 -14.61 -4.22 22.61
CA LEU A 361 -13.35 -3.54 22.93
C LEU A 361 -12.60 -4.30 24.02
N VAL A 362 -11.33 -4.58 23.79
CA VAL A 362 -10.43 -5.25 24.73
C VAL A 362 -9.46 -4.22 25.30
N ASP A 363 -9.34 -4.19 26.63
CA ASP A 363 -8.43 -3.31 27.35
C ASP A 363 -6.99 -3.82 27.21
N PRO A 364 -6.06 -3.04 26.65
CA PRO A 364 -4.67 -3.45 26.51
C PRO A 364 -3.92 -3.54 27.85
N LEU A 365 -4.38 -2.87 28.92
CA LEU A 365 -3.75 -2.93 30.25
C LEU A 365 -4.09 -4.22 30.99
N GLU A 366 -5.27 -4.77 30.73
CA GLU A 366 -5.78 -6.02 31.32
C GLU A 366 -6.03 -7.04 30.19
N LEU A 367 -5.05 -7.21 29.30
CA LEU A 367 -5.23 -7.86 27.99
C LEU A 367 -5.88 -9.27 28.08
N CYS A 368 -5.24 -10.22 28.74
CA CYS A 368 -5.76 -11.59 28.83
C CYS A 368 -7.05 -11.68 29.67
N PRO A 369 -7.15 -11.01 30.85
CA PRO A 369 -8.40 -10.94 31.61
C PRO A 369 -9.58 -10.33 30.83
N SER A 370 -9.33 -9.30 30.03
CA SER A 370 -10.33 -8.63 29.20
C SER A 370 -10.82 -9.54 28.06
N ILE A 371 -9.90 -10.24 27.38
CA ILE A 371 -10.24 -11.28 26.39
C ILE A 371 -11.08 -12.38 27.04
N LYS A 372 -10.64 -12.90 28.18
CA LYS A 372 -11.34 -13.94 28.92
C LYS A 372 -12.77 -13.52 29.26
N SER A 373 -12.94 -12.31 29.79
CA SER A 373 -14.24 -11.78 30.18
C SER A 373 -15.20 -11.69 28.99
N ALA A 374 -14.70 -11.25 27.82
CA ALA A 374 -15.49 -11.19 26.60
C ALA A 374 -15.91 -12.59 26.10
N VAL A 375 -14.98 -13.55 26.12
CA VAL A 375 -15.23 -14.94 25.69
C VAL A 375 -16.21 -15.64 26.63
N ASP A 376 -16.00 -15.55 27.94
CA ASP A 376 -16.85 -16.18 28.96
C ASP A 376 -18.27 -15.62 28.88
N TRP A 377 -18.41 -14.28 28.79
CA TRP A 377 -19.72 -13.64 28.66
C TRP A 377 -20.41 -14.04 27.35
N GLY A 378 -19.73 -13.96 26.21
CA GLY A 378 -20.33 -14.28 24.91
C GLY A 378 -20.74 -15.74 24.78
N ASN A 379 -20.01 -16.66 25.41
CA ASN A 379 -20.36 -18.08 25.42
C ASN A 379 -21.59 -18.37 26.30
N GLN A 380 -21.83 -17.56 27.33
CA GLN A 380 -23.03 -17.62 28.18
C GLN A 380 -24.24 -16.91 27.54
N HIS A 381 -24.01 -15.95 26.63
CA HIS A 381 -25.03 -15.13 25.96
C HIS A 381 -24.96 -15.23 24.43
N PRO A 382 -25.15 -16.44 23.85
CA PRO A 382 -24.92 -16.68 22.43
C PRO A 382 -25.91 -15.96 21.50
N ILE A 383 -27.11 -15.59 21.98
CA ILE A 383 -28.11 -14.89 21.17
C ILE A 383 -27.80 -13.40 21.09
N GLU A 384 -27.28 -12.84 22.17
CA GLU A 384 -26.90 -11.45 22.30
C GLU A 384 -25.60 -11.19 21.55
N VAL A 385 -24.58 -12.03 21.76
CA VAL A 385 -23.25 -11.79 21.19
C VAL A 385 -23.21 -12.02 19.67
N ILE A 386 -24.11 -12.84 19.11
CA ILE A 386 -24.12 -13.13 17.68
C ILE A 386 -24.46 -11.90 16.83
N SER A 387 -25.20 -10.92 17.37
CA SER A 387 -25.49 -9.68 16.63
C SER A 387 -24.22 -8.92 16.25
N TYR A 388 -23.17 -9.03 17.07
CA TYR A 388 -21.87 -8.41 16.86
C TYR A 388 -21.09 -9.06 15.71
N ALA A 389 -21.40 -10.31 15.37
CA ALA A 389 -20.75 -11.05 14.30
C ALA A 389 -21.34 -10.73 12.91
N PHE A 390 -22.55 -10.15 12.86
CA PHE A 390 -23.32 -9.93 11.62
C PHE A 390 -23.77 -8.49 11.39
N SER A 391 -23.48 -7.58 12.32
CA SER A 391 -23.76 -6.14 12.24
C SER A 391 -23.01 -5.42 11.14
#